data_AF-A0A2N3TD18-F1
#
_entry.id   AF-A0A2N3TD18-F1
#
_cell.length_a   1.000
_cell.length_b   1.000
_cell.length_c   1.000
_cell.angle_alpha   90.00
_cell.angle_beta   90.00
_cell.angle_gamma   90.00
#
_symmetry.space_group_name_H-M   'P 1'
#
loop_
_entity.id
_entity.type
_entity.pdbx_description
1 polymer ?
#
loop_
_entity_poly.entity_id
_entity_poly.type
_entity_poly.pdbx_seq_one_letter_code
_entity_poly.pdbx_strand_id
1 'polypeptide(L)' 'MFAWLKNKTELQKLQYTYCKLMKSAYKLALTDKNKSDQLHMKADEILIQIKEIEGQSI' A
#
# COMPACT_ATOMS: atom_id res chain seq x y z
N MET A 1 -9.37 3.00 -27.26
CA MET A 1 -9.50 1.53 -27.23
C MET A 1 -8.53 0.96 -26.17
N PHE A 2 -8.91 0.99 -24.89
CA PHE A 2 -8.06 0.61 -23.74
C PHE A 2 -8.22 -0.88 -23.39
N ALA A 3 -7.94 -1.77 -24.33
CA ALA A 3 -8.09 -3.22 -24.13
C ALA A 3 -6.79 -3.93 -23.69
N TRP A 4 -5.76 -3.18 -23.28
CA TRP A 4 -4.41 -3.73 -22.97
C TRP A 4 -4.00 -3.67 -21.49
N LEU A 5 -4.93 -3.34 -20.57
CA LEU A 5 -4.67 -3.18 -19.13
C LEU A 5 -5.41 -4.22 -18.27
N LYS A 6 -5.63 -5.44 -18.78
CA LYS A 6 -6.27 -6.52 -17.98
C LYS A 6 -5.36 -7.11 -16.89
N ASN A 7 -4.08 -6.80 -16.89
CA ASN A 7 -3.16 -7.19 -15.84
C ASN A 7 -2.76 -5.94 -15.07
N LYS A 8 -3.23 -5.78 -13.83
CA LYS A 8 -2.67 -4.77 -12.92
C LYS A 8 -1.16 -4.97 -12.91
N THR A 9 -0.41 -3.93 -13.24
CA THR A 9 1.04 -3.93 -13.07
C THR A 9 1.35 -4.23 -11.60
N GLU A 10 2.49 -4.84 -11.34
CA GLU A 10 2.92 -5.17 -9.98
C GLU A 10 2.84 -3.94 -9.05
N LEU A 11 3.26 -2.79 -9.55
CA LEU A 11 3.12 -1.48 -8.94
C LEU A 11 1.67 -1.12 -8.59
N GLN A 12 0.71 -1.31 -9.50
CA GLN A 12 -0.71 -1.06 -9.18
C GLN A 12 -1.26 -2.02 -8.11
N LYS A 13 -0.76 -3.27 -8.05
CA LYS A 13 -1.14 -4.22 -7.00
C LYS A 13 -0.59 -3.77 -5.65
N LEU A 14 0.66 -3.32 -5.60
CA LEU A 14 1.28 -2.79 -4.39
C LEU A 14 0.59 -1.51 -3.92
N GLN A 15 0.33 -0.55 -4.80
CA GLN A 15 -0.41 0.69 -4.49
C GLN A 15 -1.81 0.40 -3.96
N TYR A 16 -2.53 -0.55 -4.56
CA TYR A 16 -3.84 -0.96 -4.08
C TYR A 16 -3.77 -1.59 -2.68
N THR A 17 -2.76 -2.43 -2.44
CA THR A 17 -2.55 -3.10 -1.15
C THR A 17 -2.19 -2.09 -0.06
N TYR A 18 -1.29 -1.15 -0.36
CA TYR A 18 -0.94 -0.02 0.50
C TYR A 18 -2.19 0.76 0.93
N CYS A 19 -3.01 1.20 -0.03
CA CYS A 19 -4.22 1.97 0.25
C CYS A 19 -5.21 1.18 1.13
N LYS A 20 -5.36 -0.13 0.87
CA LYS A 20 -6.22 -1.00 1.67
C LYS A 20 -5.72 -1.15 3.12
N LEU A 21 -4.41 -1.32 3.31
CA LEU A 21 -3.81 -1.41 4.65
C LEU A 21 -3.97 -0.09 5.40
N MET A 22 -3.68 1.04 4.76
CA MET A 22 -3.76 2.37 5.38
C MET A 22 -5.20 2.73 5.79
N LYS A 23 -6.19 2.39 4.95
CA LYS A 23 -7.62 2.56 5.28
C LYS A 23 -8.04 1.68 6.47
N SER A 24 -7.51 0.45 6.53
CA SER A 24 -7.78 -0.48 7.62
C SER A 24 -7.13 -0.01 8.93
N ALA A 25 -5.88 0.50 8.85
CA ALA A 25 -5.16 1.10 9.95
C ALA A 25 -5.92 2.29 10.52
N TYR A 26 -6.34 3.25 9.67
CA TYR A 26 -7.10 4.42 10.09
C TYR A 26 -8.41 4.06 10.80
N LYS A 27 -9.13 3.06 10.28
CA LYS A 27 -10.35 2.55 10.93
C LYS A 27 -10.05 1.92 12.29
N LEU A 28 -8.94 1.20 12.40
CA LEU A 28 -8.50 0.56 13.63
C LEU A 28 -7.88 1.53 14.63
N ALA A 29 -7.31 2.67 14.20
CA ALA A 29 -6.68 3.66 15.06
C ALA A 29 -7.60 4.16 16.18
N LEU A 30 -8.91 4.22 15.90
CA LEU A 30 -9.93 4.63 16.86
C LEU A 30 -10.29 3.55 17.90
N THR A 31 -9.99 2.28 17.62
CA THR A 31 -10.39 1.13 18.46
C THR A 31 -9.20 0.41 19.09
N ASP A 32 -8.12 0.24 18.33
CA ASP A 32 -6.93 -0.51 18.71
C ASP A 32 -5.70 0.13 18.06
N LYS A 33 -5.04 1.00 18.84
CA LYS A 33 -3.84 1.72 18.41
C LYS A 33 -2.71 0.76 18.03
N ASN A 34 -2.48 -0.30 18.82
CA ASN A 34 -1.38 -1.23 18.56
C ASN A 34 -1.56 -1.96 17.22
N LYS A 35 -2.79 -2.39 16.91
CA LYS A 35 -3.07 -3.01 15.60
C LYS A 35 -2.99 -2.01 14.46
N SER A 36 -3.41 -0.76 14.68
CA SER A 36 -3.24 0.31 13.71
C SER A 36 -1.76 0.55 13.39
N ASP A 37 -0.91 0.66 14.41
CA ASP A 37 0.52 0.89 14.27
C ASP A 37 1.19 -0.26 13.50
N GLN A 38 0.81 -1.52 13.77
CA GLN A 38 1.27 -2.68 12.99
C GLN A 38 0.87 -2.63 11.52
N LEU A 39 -0.35 -2.17 11.21
CA LEU A 39 -0.81 -2.03 9.82
C LEU A 39 -0.13 -0.87 9.10
N HIS A 40 0.18 0.21 9.83
CA HIS A 40 0.98 1.32 9.30
C HIS A 40 2.39 0.86 8.97
N MET A 41 3.08 0.12 9.85
CA MET A 41 4.42 -0.42 9.56
C MET A 41 4.41 -1.30 8.30
N LYS A 42 3.41 -2.17 8.15
CA LYS A 42 3.26 -3.00 6.94
C LYS A 42 2.98 -2.16 5.69
N ALA A 43 2.25 -1.07 5.83
CA ALA A 43 2.01 -0.15 4.71
C ALA A 43 3.31 0.56 4.30
N ASP A 44 4.16 0.96 5.25
CA ASP A 44 5.46 1.58 4.97
C ASP A 44 6.40 0.62 4.22
N GLU A 45 6.43 -0.67 4.58
CA GLU A 45 7.20 -1.68 3.85
C GLU A 45 6.76 -1.81 2.37
N ILE A 46 5.46 -1.70 2.11
CA ILE A 46 4.92 -1.70 0.74
C ILE A 46 5.25 -0.39 0.03
N LEU A 47 5.24 0.74 0.75
CA LEU A 47 5.60 2.04 0.18
C LEU A 47 7.06 2.07 -0.26
N ILE A 48 7.96 1.45 0.50
CA ILE A 48 9.37 1.28 0.12
C ILE A 48 9.46 0.49 -1.20
N GLN A 49 8.79 -0.67 -1.29
CA GLN A 49 8.76 -1.47 -2.52
C GLN A 49 8.20 -0.69 -3.73
N ILE A 50 7.17 0.14 -3.52
CA ILE A 50 6.63 1.00 -4.58
C ILE A 50 7.70 2.00 -5.03
N LYS A 51 8.39 2.67 -4.10
CA LYS A 51 9.44 3.65 -4.41
C LYS A 51 10.63 3.03 -5.13
N GLU A 52 11.03 1.83 -4.74
CA GLU A 52 12.08 1.06 -5.41
C GLU A 52 11.71 0.75 -6.86
N ILE A 53 10.47 0.32 -7.11
CA ILE A 53 9.96 0.05 -8.46
C ILE A 53 9.80 1.34 -9.27
N GLU A 54 9.39 2.44 -8.64
CA GLU A 54 9.25 3.76 -9.27
C GLU A 54 10.62 4.44 -9.52
N GLY A 55 11.72 3.86 -9.03
CA GLY A 55 13.07 4.42 -9.20
C GLY A 55 13.27 5.74 -8.45
N GLN A 56 12.43 6.02 -7.45
CA GLN A 56 12.62 7.15 -6.54
C GLN A 56 13.67 6.73 -5.50
N SER A 57 14.94 6.80 -5.87
CA SER A 57 16.06 6.59 -4.95
C SER A 57 15.88 7.48 -3.71
N ILE A 58 15.93 6.85 -2.53
CA ILE A 58 15.99 7.50 -1.22
C ILE A 58 17.40 8.06 -1.01
#